data_AF-A0A4U5UMV8-F1
#
_entry.id   AF-A0A4U5UMV8-F1
#
_cell.length_a   1.000
_cell.length_b   1.000
_cell.length_c   1.000
_cell.angle_alpha   90.00
_cell.angle_beta   90.00
_cell.angle_gamma   90.00
#
_symmetry.space_group_name_H-M   'P 1'
#
loop_
_entity.id
_entity.type
_entity.pdbx_description
1 polymer ?
#
loop_
_entity_poly.entity_id
_entity_poly.type
_entity_poly.pdbx_seq_one_letter_code
_entity_poly.pdbx_strand_id
1 'polypeptide(L)'
;MVVWPHMFVNDDAGTYFPSVKRDPGRYLQPCSDSVKTWLRSMKNAGKVLLLITSSHSDYCRLICEHILGKDFEELFDVIITNALKPGFFSLVPQQRPFRTLVSDVEESEGLPSLDKPGWYSQGNWPHLHELLKTMTGKTEPKVEAERDQGFVINQVREIHTGVMEKRNVALGMAVDRAAVCQHAG
;
A
#
# COMPACT_ATOMS: atom_id res chain seq x y z
N MET A 1 10.19 0.99 -27.84
CA MET A 1 9.36 0.93 -26.62
C MET A 1 9.96 -0.16 -25.75
N VAL A 2 10.73 0.22 -24.73
CA VAL A 2 11.38 -0.76 -23.85
C VAL A 2 10.32 -1.26 -22.87
N VAL A 3 9.85 -2.47 -23.11
CA VAL A 3 9.02 -3.21 -22.15
C VAL A 3 9.97 -3.64 -21.05
N TRP A 4 9.84 -3.06 -19.85
CA TRP A 4 10.55 -3.57 -18.68
C TRP A 4 9.93 -4.94 -18.37
N PRO A 5 10.69 -6.05 -18.47
CA PRO A 5 10.21 -7.36 -18.04
C PRO A 5 9.86 -7.25 -16.56
N HIS A 6 8.77 -7.88 -16.14
CA HIS A 6 8.37 -8.01 -14.74
C HIS A 6 9.56 -8.44 -13.88
N MET A 7 10.23 -7.46 -13.27
CA MET A 7 11.31 -7.70 -12.34
C MET A 7 10.62 -8.09 -11.03
N PHE A 8 10.51 -9.39 -10.80
CA PHE A 8 10.29 -9.91 -9.47
C PHE A 8 11.46 -9.43 -8.62
N VAL A 9 11.24 -8.37 -7.86
CA VAL A 9 12.20 -7.91 -6.87
C VAL A 9 12.06 -8.89 -5.72
N ASN A 10 13.01 -9.82 -5.64
CA ASN A 10 13.15 -10.64 -4.45
C ASN A 10 13.65 -9.70 -3.34
N ASP A 11 12.84 -9.50 -2.30
CA ASP A 11 13.14 -8.61 -1.17
C ASP A 11 14.34 -9.12 -0.32
N ASP A 12 14.91 -10.28 -0.65
CA ASP A 12 16.17 -10.78 -0.08
C ASP A 12 17.35 -10.74 -1.08
N ALA A 13 17.12 -10.32 -2.32
CA ALA A 13 18.16 -10.22 -3.34
C ALA A 13 18.84 -8.84 -3.35
N GLY A 14 20.15 -8.84 -3.62
CA GLY A 14 20.96 -7.63 -3.72
C GLY A 14 21.32 -7.04 -2.36
N THR A 15 21.81 -5.80 -2.35
CA THR A 15 22.28 -5.13 -1.12
C THR A 15 21.25 -4.20 -0.52
N TYR A 16 20.24 -3.79 -1.30
CA TYR A 16 19.30 -2.75 -0.92
C TYR A 16 18.33 -3.22 0.17
N PHE A 17 17.45 -4.18 -0.16
CA PHE A 17 16.42 -4.66 0.77
C PHE A 17 17.02 -5.26 2.04
N PRO A 18 18.08 -6.09 2.00
CA PRO A 18 18.71 -6.57 3.24
C PRO A 18 19.26 -5.44 4.11
N SER A 19 19.74 -4.33 3.52
CA SER A 19 20.21 -3.18 4.29
C SER A 19 19.05 -2.45 4.97
N VAL A 20 17.91 -2.27 4.28
CA VAL A 20 16.69 -1.70 4.88
C VAL A 20 16.16 -2.60 5.99
N LYS A 21 16.09 -3.92 5.76
CA LYS A 21 15.65 -4.88 6.79
C LYS A 21 16.55 -4.84 8.04
N ARG A 22 17.86 -4.66 7.86
CA ARG A 22 18.84 -4.61 8.96
C ARG A 22 18.77 -3.32 9.79
N ASP A 23 18.57 -2.18 9.14
CA ASP A 23 18.58 -0.87 9.81
C ASP A 23 17.56 0.07 9.15
N PRO A 24 16.25 -0.14 9.38
CA PRO A 24 15.20 0.64 8.72
C PRO A 24 15.29 2.13 9.07
N GLY A 25 15.74 2.48 10.29
CA GLY A 25 15.86 3.87 10.74
C GLY A 25 16.86 4.72 9.94
N ARG A 26 17.83 4.09 9.28
CA ARG A 26 18.76 4.77 8.38
C ARG A 26 18.13 5.18 7.05
N TYR A 27 17.04 4.54 6.65
CA TYR A 27 16.45 4.66 5.32
C TYR A 27 15.01 5.18 5.35
N LEU A 28 14.32 5.02 6.46
CA LEU A 28 12.90 5.28 6.62
C LEU A 28 12.68 6.29 7.75
N GLN A 29 11.93 7.34 7.45
CA GLN A 29 11.52 8.33 8.42
C GLN A 29 10.15 7.96 9.00
N PRO A 30 10.01 7.86 10.34
CA PRO A 30 8.71 7.69 10.96
C PRO A 30 7.75 8.83 10.63
N CYS A 31 6.48 8.47 10.48
CA CYS A 31 5.39 9.40 10.30
C CYS A 31 5.17 10.22 11.57
N SER A 32 4.77 11.48 11.41
CA SER A 32 4.31 12.28 12.55
C SER A 32 3.00 11.72 13.12
N ASP A 33 2.76 11.99 14.41
CA ASP A 33 1.50 11.61 15.06
C ASP A 33 0.27 12.23 14.39
N SER A 34 0.44 13.39 13.75
CA SER A 34 -0.62 14.04 12.98
C SER A 34 -1.12 13.19 11.81
N VAL A 35 -0.24 12.47 11.10
CA VAL A 35 -0.66 11.61 9.97
C VAL A 35 -1.46 10.42 10.49
N LYS A 36 -1.00 9.77 11.57
CA LYS A 36 -1.73 8.66 12.20
C LYS A 36 -3.08 9.13 12.73
N THR A 37 -3.13 10.29 13.36
CA THR A 37 -4.37 10.91 13.86
C THR A 37 -5.33 11.19 12.70
N TRP A 38 -4.83 11.71 11.59
CA TRP A 38 -5.64 11.98 10.41
C TRP A 38 -6.20 10.69 9.79
N LEU A 39 -5.39 9.63 9.61
CA LEU A 39 -5.87 8.33 9.14
C LEU A 39 -6.99 7.78 10.04
N ARG A 40 -6.81 7.84 11.37
CA ARG A 40 -7.86 7.43 12.32
C ARG A 40 -9.12 8.30 12.20
N SER A 41 -8.97 9.61 12.01
CA SER A 41 -10.11 10.51 11.82
C SER A 41 -10.93 10.16 10.57
N MET A 42 -10.26 9.74 9.50
CA MET A 42 -10.92 9.30 8.26
C MET A 42 -11.72 8.01 8.49
N LYS A 43 -11.16 7.00 9.19
CA LYS A 43 -11.92 5.80 9.58
C LYS A 43 -13.12 6.15 10.45
N ASN A 44 -12.93 7.01 11.45
CA ASN A 44 -14.00 7.46 12.35
C ASN A 44 -15.11 8.22 11.61
N ALA A 45 -14.78 8.88 10.50
CA ALA A 45 -15.75 9.52 9.60
C ALA A 45 -16.45 8.54 8.64
N GLY A 46 -16.28 7.23 8.82
CA GLY A 46 -16.89 6.18 8.00
C GLY A 46 -16.24 6.00 6.63
N LYS A 47 -15.02 6.47 6.43
CA LYS A 47 -14.26 6.21 5.19
C LYS A 47 -13.62 4.83 5.27
N VAL A 48 -13.58 4.13 4.13
CA VAL A 48 -12.87 2.86 4.00
C VAL A 48 -11.47 3.15 3.50
N LEU A 49 -10.46 2.76 4.27
CA LEU A 49 -9.05 3.00 3.97
C LEU A 49 -8.36 1.75 3.44
N LEU A 50 -7.60 1.92 2.36
CA LEU A 50 -6.95 0.84 1.62
C LEU A 50 -5.44 1.09 1.52
N LEU A 51 -4.65 0.03 1.69
CA LEU A 51 -3.22 0.01 1.39
C LEU A 51 -2.96 -1.03 0.29
N ILE A 52 -2.42 -0.65 -0.88
CA ILE A 52 -2.25 -1.56 -2.03
C ILE A 52 -0.82 -1.53 -2.58
N THR A 53 0.05 -2.36 -2.01
CA THR A 53 1.47 -2.44 -2.36
C THR A 53 1.85 -3.60 -3.27
N SER A 54 2.82 -3.39 -4.16
CA SER A 54 3.42 -4.45 -4.98
C SER A 54 4.48 -5.27 -4.21
N SER A 55 4.89 -4.82 -3.02
CA SER A 55 5.87 -5.51 -2.16
C SER A 55 5.31 -6.74 -1.47
N HIS A 56 6.17 -7.66 -1.04
CA HIS A 56 5.79 -8.80 -0.21
C HIS A 56 5.32 -8.36 1.18
N SER A 57 4.56 -9.22 1.88
CA SER A 57 3.90 -8.84 3.13
C SER A 57 4.87 -8.61 4.28
N ASP A 58 5.95 -9.39 4.37
CA ASP A 58 7.02 -9.20 5.38
C ASP A 58 7.70 -7.83 5.22
N TYR A 59 8.00 -7.42 3.98
CA TYR A 59 8.59 -6.12 3.71
C TYR A 59 7.60 -5.00 3.96
N CYS A 60 6.34 -5.15 3.54
CA CYS A 60 5.26 -4.21 3.85
C CYS A 60 5.12 -3.98 5.35
N ARG A 61 5.10 -5.08 6.14
CA ARG A 61 5.06 -5.05 7.60
C ARG A 61 6.26 -4.31 8.17
N LEU A 62 7.48 -4.66 7.76
CA LEU A 62 8.70 -4.02 8.25
C LEU A 62 8.69 -2.51 8.01
N ILE A 63 8.31 -2.09 6.80
CA ILE A 63 8.20 -0.66 6.48
C ILE A 63 7.13 -0.04 7.38
N CYS A 64 5.89 -0.54 7.32
CA CYS A 64 4.75 0.07 7.99
C CYS A 64 4.89 0.12 9.51
N GLU A 65 5.44 -0.92 10.14
CA GLU A 65 5.70 -0.91 11.58
C GLU A 65 6.70 0.18 11.97
N HIS A 66 7.75 0.37 11.16
CA HIS A 66 8.72 1.43 11.39
C HIS A 66 8.14 2.83 11.17
N ILE A 67 7.31 3.00 10.13
CA ILE A 67 6.81 4.32 9.76
C ILE A 67 5.54 4.74 10.51
N LEU A 68 4.59 3.84 10.70
CA LEU A 68 3.26 4.12 11.24
C LEU A 68 3.05 3.52 12.63
N GLY A 69 3.93 2.61 13.08
CA GLY A 69 3.83 1.91 14.35
C GLY A 69 3.33 0.48 14.20
N LYS A 70 3.50 -0.31 15.27
CA LYS A 70 3.18 -1.76 15.28
C LYS A 70 1.69 -2.07 15.05
N ASP A 71 0.84 -1.09 15.33
CA ASP A 71 -0.61 -1.14 15.18
C ASP A 71 -1.09 -0.56 13.83
N PHE A 72 -0.20 -0.40 12.85
CA PHE A 72 -0.55 0.19 11.56
C PHE A 72 -1.71 -0.52 10.84
N GLU A 73 -1.88 -1.83 11.07
CA GLU A 73 -2.95 -2.61 10.47
C GLU A 73 -4.33 -2.05 10.83
N GLU A 74 -4.47 -1.49 12.04
CA GLU A 74 -5.71 -0.86 12.49
C GLU A 74 -6.05 0.42 11.71
N LEU A 75 -5.07 1.03 11.05
CA LEU A 75 -5.24 2.26 10.27
C LEU A 75 -5.87 1.99 8.90
N PHE A 76 -5.94 0.74 8.45
CA PHE A 76 -6.52 0.37 7.17
C PHE A 76 -7.65 -0.64 7.37
N ASP A 77 -8.59 -0.70 6.43
CA ASP A 77 -9.64 -1.72 6.43
C ASP A 77 -9.27 -2.89 5.50
N VAL A 78 -8.55 -2.59 4.41
CA VAL A 78 -8.01 -3.62 3.52
C VAL A 78 -6.55 -3.33 3.21
N ILE A 79 -5.70 -4.34 3.39
CA ILE A 79 -4.29 -4.32 3.01
C ILE A 79 -4.09 -5.35 1.91
N ILE A 80 -3.49 -4.95 0.80
CA ILE A 80 -3.21 -5.81 -0.34
C ILE A 80 -1.72 -5.73 -0.64
N THR A 81 -1.02 -6.83 -0.41
CA THR A 81 0.41 -6.99 -0.73
C THR A 81 0.59 -7.78 -2.02
N ASN A 82 1.80 -7.78 -2.56
CA ASN A 82 2.14 -8.42 -3.82
C ASN A 82 1.12 -8.09 -4.92
N ALA A 83 0.66 -6.84 -4.99
CA ALA A 83 -0.41 -6.43 -5.90
C ALA A 83 0.00 -6.48 -7.39
N LEU A 84 1.26 -6.79 -7.75
CA LEU A 84 1.83 -6.88 -9.11
C LEU A 84 1.17 -5.90 -10.10
N LYS A 85 1.28 -4.61 -9.80
CA LYS A 85 0.74 -3.55 -10.65
C LYS A 85 1.54 -3.46 -11.96
N PRO A 86 0.93 -3.00 -13.08
CA PRO A 86 -0.44 -2.50 -13.20
C PRO A 86 -1.50 -3.60 -13.29
N GLY A 87 -1.10 -4.88 -13.36
CA GLY A 87 -1.98 -6.04 -13.60
C GLY A 87 -3.19 -6.13 -12.68
N PHE A 88 -3.05 -5.70 -11.42
CA PHE A 88 -4.18 -5.60 -10.47
C PHE A 88 -5.40 -4.88 -11.05
N PHE A 89 -5.20 -3.78 -11.78
CA PHE A 89 -6.28 -2.94 -12.28
C PHE A 89 -6.76 -3.32 -13.69
N SER A 90 -6.04 -4.21 -14.38
CA SER A 90 -6.29 -4.52 -15.79
C SER A 90 -6.66 -5.99 -16.05
N LEU A 91 -6.32 -6.91 -15.15
CA LEU A 91 -6.56 -8.35 -15.33
C LEU A 91 -7.95 -8.76 -14.84
N VAL A 92 -8.51 -9.79 -15.49
CA VAL A 92 -9.81 -10.37 -15.08
C VAL A 92 -9.63 -11.31 -13.88
N PRO A 93 -10.68 -11.52 -13.07
CA PRO A 93 -10.49 -12.12 -11.75
C PRO A 93 -9.92 -13.54 -11.73
N GLN A 94 -10.27 -14.37 -12.71
CA GLN A 94 -9.82 -15.77 -12.79
C GLN A 94 -8.33 -15.90 -13.12
N GLN A 95 -7.71 -14.84 -13.68
CA GLN A 95 -6.27 -14.84 -13.97
C GLN A 95 -5.44 -14.59 -12.71
N ARG A 96 -6.06 -13.99 -11.68
CA ARG A 96 -5.35 -13.55 -10.49
C ARG A 96 -6.27 -13.48 -9.28
N PRO A 97 -6.50 -14.63 -8.63
CA PRO A 97 -7.31 -14.66 -7.42
C PRO A 97 -6.60 -13.92 -6.29
N PHE A 98 -7.39 -13.44 -5.33
CA PHE A 98 -6.86 -13.01 -4.04
C PHE A 98 -6.35 -14.21 -3.26
N ARG A 99 -5.38 -14.00 -2.38
CA ARG A 99 -4.88 -15.02 -1.45
C ARG A 99 -4.88 -14.49 -0.03
N THR A 100 -5.19 -15.37 0.91
CA THR A 100 -4.97 -15.20 2.34
C THR A 100 -3.50 -15.42 2.68
N LEU A 101 -3.08 -14.87 3.82
CA LEU A 101 -1.72 -14.98 4.34
C LEU A 101 -1.74 -15.62 5.73
N VAL A 102 -0.86 -16.59 5.97
CA VAL A 102 -0.57 -17.14 7.29
C VAL A 102 0.91 -16.92 7.57
N SER A 103 1.22 -16.07 8.56
CA SER A 103 2.61 -15.71 8.90
C SER A 103 3.42 -15.24 7.68
N ASP A 104 2.85 -14.31 6.91
CA ASP A 104 3.45 -13.75 5.68
C ASP A 104 3.63 -14.76 4.52
N VAL A 105 3.04 -15.96 4.61
CA VAL A 105 3.05 -16.96 3.54
C VAL A 105 1.69 -17.02 2.86
N GLU A 106 1.67 -16.85 1.53
CA GLU A 106 0.45 -16.98 0.72
C GLU A 106 -0.11 -18.40 0.78
N GLU A 107 -1.40 -18.54 1.07
CA GLU A 107 -2.08 -19.83 0.92
C GLU A 107 -2.13 -20.24 -0.56
N SER A 108 -2.00 -21.54 -0.82
CA SER A 108 -1.95 -22.10 -2.17
C SER A 108 -3.29 -22.04 -2.91
N GLU A 109 -4.40 -22.02 -2.19
CA GLU A 109 -5.73 -21.83 -2.79
C GLU A 109 -6.07 -20.34 -2.92
N GLY A 110 -6.60 -19.97 -4.08
CA GLY A 110 -7.06 -18.61 -4.35
C GLY A 110 -8.51 -18.42 -3.95
N LEU A 111 -8.86 -17.23 -3.47
CA LEU A 111 -10.23 -16.88 -3.12
C LEU A 111 -11.06 -16.60 -4.38
N PRO A 112 -12.28 -17.18 -4.47
CA PRO A 112 -13.20 -16.91 -5.58
C PRO A 112 -13.82 -15.51 -5.49
N SER A 113 -13.86 -14.89 -4.31
CA SER A 113 -14.36 -13.54 -4.05
C SER A 113 -13.84 -13.02 -2.71
N LEU A 114 -14.08 -11.74 -2.41
CA LEU A 114 -13.83 -11.13 -1.10
C LEU A 114 -15.17 -10.79 -0.43
N ASP A 115 -15.37 -11.25 0.80
CA ASP A 115 -16.61 -11.08 1.57
C ASP A 115 -16.45 -10.15 2.79
N LYS A 116 -15.20 -9.88 3.20
CA LYS A 116 -14.88 -9.08 4.39
C LYS A 116 -13.58 -8.26 4.22
N PRO A 117 -13.38 -7.20 5.02
CA PRO A 117 -12.09 -6.54 5.15
C PRO A 117 -11.00 -7.47 5.66
N GLY A 118 -9.74 -7.13 5.40
CA GLY A 118 -8.59 -7.92 5.86
C GLY A 118 -7.31 -7.67 5.09
N TRP A 119 -6.30 -8.50 5.37
CA TRP A 119 -5.03 -8.50 4.66
C TRP A 119 -5.00 -9.63 3.64
N TYR A 120 -4.81 -9.26 2.37
CA TYR A 120 -4.72 -10.18 1.25
C TYR A 120 -3.44 -9.99 0.45
N SER A 121 -3.11 -10.99 -0.36
CA SER A 121 -2.07 -10.92 -1.36
C SER A 121 -2.63 -11.05 -2.78
N GLN A 122 -1.95 -10.45 -3.75
CA GLN A 122 -2.32 -10.47 -5.17
C GLN A 122 -3.69 -9.86 -5.47
N GLY A 123 -4.56 -10.58 -6.17
CA GLY A 123 -5.91 -10.17 -6.52
C GLY A 123 -6.03 -9.22 -7.71
N ASN A 124 -7.20 -8.60 -7.78
CA ASN A 124 -7.66 -7.81 -8.91
C ASN A 124 -8.70 -6.76 -8.49
N TRP A 125 -8.83 -5.70 -9.30
CA TRP A 125 -9.75 -4.60 -9.05
C TRP A 125 -11.22 -5.01 -9.02
N PRO A 126 -11.76 -5.83 -9.95
CA PRO A 126 -13.18 -6.19 -9.91
C PRO A 126 -13.61 -6.82 -8.58
N HIS A 127 -12.86 -7.80 -8.05
CA HIS A 127 -13.17 -8.42 -6.77
C HIS A 127 -13.04 -7.44 -5.58
N LEU A 128 -12.00 -6.58 -5.57
CA LEU A 128 -11.89 -5.53 -4.57
C LEU A 128 -13.08 -4.57 -4.64
N HIS A 129 -13.48 -4.17 -5.85
CA HIS A 129 -14.56 -3.22 -6.06
C HIS A 129 -15.91 -3.78 -5.56
N GLU A 130 -16.19 -5.07 -5.75
CA GLU A 130 -17.37 -5.71 -5.16
C GLU A 130 -17.33 -5.72 -3.61
N LEU A 131 -16.16 -5.95 -3.00
CA LEU A 131 -16.00 -5.80 -1.55
C LEU A 131 -16.30 -4.35 -1.11
N LEU A 132 -15.78 -3.36 -1.83
CA LEU A 132 -16.01 -1.95 -1.50
C LEU A 132 -17.49 -1.56 -1.62
N LYS A 133 -18.23 -2.11 -2.58
CA LYS A 133 -19.68 -1.91 -2.67
C LYS A 133 -20.39 -2.40 -1.41
N THR A 134 -20.03 -3.61 -0.95
CA THR A 134 -20.58 -4.20 0.27
C THR A 134 -20.23 -3.36 1.50
N MET A 135 -18.95 -2.98 1.65
CA MET A 135 -18.47 -2.22 2.81
C MET A 135 -19.06 -0.80 2.89
N THR A 136 -19.32 -0.17 1.75
CA THR A 136 -19.85 1.21 1.71
C THR A 136 -21.38 1.26 1.53
N GLY A 137 -22.03 0.15 1.21
CA GLY A 137 -23.44 0.11 0.84
C GLY A 137 -23.76 0.84 -0.47
N LYS A 138 -22.77 1.10 -1.33
CA LYS A 138 -22.93 1.89 -2.56
C LYS A 138 -22.75 1.03 -3.79
N THR A 139 -23.56 1.28 -4.82
CA THR A 139 -23.44 0.62 -6.12
C THR A 139 -22.19 1.06 -6.90
N GLU A 140 -21.75 2.30 -6.70
CA GLU A 140 -20.55 2.86 -7.33
C GLU A 140 -19.72 3.64 -6.29
N PRO A 141 -18.87 2.95 -5.51
CA PRO A 141 -18.01 3.58 -4.53
C PRO A 141 -16.95 4.44 -5.21
N LYS A 142 -16.83 5.71 -4.80
CA LYS A 142 -15.76 6.59 -5.29
C LYS A 142 -14.48 6.24 -4.56
N VAL A 143 -13.47 5.79 -5.31
CA VAL A 143 -12.12 5.54 -4.79
C VAL A 143 -11.21 6.65 -5.23
N GLU A 144 -10.79 7.46 -4.27
CA GLU A 144 -9.79 8.49 -4.44
C GLU A 144 -8.46 7.89 -4.04
N ALA A 145 -7.66 7.57 -5.06
CA ALA A 145 -6.25 7.29 -4.82
C ALA A 145 -5.58 8.62 -4.53
N GLU A 146 -5.07 8.79 -3.31
CA GLU A 146 -4.25 9.94 -3.01
C GLU A 146 -2.92 9.77 -3.74
N ARG A 147 -2.84 10.39 -4.92
CA ARG A 147 -1.59 10.61 -5.65
C ARG A 147 -0.93 11.82 -5.06
N ASP A 148 -0.65 11.79 -3.77
CA ASP A 148 0.19 12.84 -3.26
C ASP A 148 1.54 12.69 -3.98
N GLN A 149 2.10 13.79 -4.47
CA GLN A 149 3.51 13.84 -4.90
C GLN A 149 4.45 13.72 -3.66
N GLY A 150 3.97 13.08 -2.58
CA GLY A 150 4.50 13.04 -1.24
C GLY A 150 3.74 12.08 -0.29
N PHE A 151 3.15 10.97 -0.80
CA PHE A 151 2.71 9.84 0.04
C PHE A 151 3.65 8.63 -0.13
N VAL A 152 4.94 8.91 -0.31
CA VAL A 152 5.93 8.41 0.65
C VAL A 152 5.83 9.40 1.80
N ILE A 153 5.79 8.97 3.06
CA ILE A 153 5.89 9.90 4.19
C ILE A 153 7.09 10.84 3.96
N ASN A 154 6.81 12.05 3.46
CA ASN A 154 7.78 13.08 3.13
C ASN A 154 7.01 14.41 3.17
N GLN A 155 7.02 15.02 4.35
CA GLN A 155 6.70 16.43 4.53
C GLN A 155 7.74 17.27 3.77
N VAL A 156 7.30 18.24 2.95
CA VAL A 156 8.11 19.40 2.56
C VAL A 156 7.33 20.68 2.85
N ARG A 157 7.85 21.49 3.78
CA ARG A 157 8.00 22.97 3.75
C ARG A 157 8.88 23.33 4.95
N GLU A 158 9.86 24.25 4.89
CA GLU A 158 9.82 25.58 4.28
C GLU A 158 11.23 26.11 3.92
N ILE A 159 11.20 27.21 3.16
CA ILE A 159 12.23 27.89 2.37
C ILE A 159 13.23 28.69 3.22
N HIS A 160 14.52 28.65 2.90
CA HIS A 160 15.32 29.88 2.77
C HIS A 160 16.52 29.71 1.84
N THR A 161 16.68 30.67 0.94
CA THR A 161 17.83 30.94 0.05
C THR A 161 18.05 29.96 -1.11
N GLY A 162 17.69 30.42 -2.31
CA GLY A 162 17.77 29.67 -3.54
C GLY A 162 19.20 29.44 -4.02
N VAL A 163 19.56 28.16 -4.16
CA VAL A 163 20.46 27.63 -5.19
C VAL A 163 19.96 26.23 -5.52
N MET A 164 19.52 26.02 -6.75
CA MET A 164 19.07 24.72 -7.24
C MET A 164 20.29 23.84 -7.55
N GLU A 165 20.74 23.04 -6.59
CA GLU A 165 21.68 21.95 -6.86
C GLU A 165 20.95 20.61 -6.69
N LYS A 166 20.62 19.98 -7.83
CA LYS A 166 20.04 18.65 -7.90
C LYS A 166 21.04 17.63 -7.35
N ARG A 167 20.85 17.19 -6.11
CA ARG A 167 21.50 15.97 -5.60
C ARG A 167 20.42 14.95 -5.28
N ASN A 168 20.20 14.09 -6.27
CA ASN A 168 19.37 12.89 -6.14
C ASN A 168 20.02 11.94 -5.13
N VAL A 169 19.32 11.65 -4.05
CA VAL A 169 19.46 10.38 -3.35
C VAL A 169 18.10 9.72 -3.43
N ALA A 170 17.89 8.98 -4.52
CA ALA A 170 16.76 8.07 -4.63
C ALA A 170 17.01 6.88 -3.72
N LEU A 171 16.06 6.56 -2.86
CA LEU A 171 16.09 5.33 -2.09
C LEU A 171 14.74 4.61 -2.11
N GLY A 172 14.65 3.71 -3.08
CA GLY A 172 13.82 2.49 -3.22
C GLY A 172 12.42 2.36 -2.60
N MET A 173 11.41 2.38 -3.50
CA MET A 173 10.33 1.37 -3.64
C MET A 173 9.47 1.10 -2.38
N ALA A 174 8.42 1.89 -2.17
CA ALA A 174 7.06 1.71 -2.69
C ALA A 174 6.10 1.09 -1.66
N VAL A 175 5.70 1.89 -0.65
CA VAL A 175 4.35 1.74 -0.09
C VAL A 175 3.43 2.32 -1.14
N ASP A 176 3.04 1.44 -2.03
CA ASP A 176 2.37 1.77 -3.26
C ASP A 176 0.92 2.20 -2.89
N ARG A 177 0.57 3.47 -3.15
CA ARG A 177 -0.73 4.17 -2.95
C ARG A 177 -1.62 3.73 -1.78
N ALA A 178 -1.79 4.62 -0.81
CA ALA A 178 -3.00 4.64 0.01
C ALA A 178 -4.19 5.13 -0.85
N ALA A 179 -5.35 4.47 -0.70
CA ALA A 179 -6.57 4.92 -1.35
C ALA A 179 -7.69 5.06 -0.31
N VAL A 180 -8.49 6.10 -0.49
CA VAL A 180 -9.63 6.41 0.36
C VAL A 180 -10.89 6.16 -0.45
N CYS A 181 -11.80 5.34 0.07
CA CYS A 181 -13.15 5.23 -0.48
C CYS A 181 -14.12 6.04 0.36
N GLN A 182 -14.85 6.95 -0.29
CA GLN A 182 -15.71 7.90 0.41
C GLN A 182 -17.15 7.39 0.56
N HIS A 183 -17.66 7.42 1.80
CA HIS A 183 -19.07 7.70 2.03
C HIS A 183 -19.36 9.14 1.58
N ALA A 184 -19.87 9.34 0.37
CA ALA A 184 -20.52 10.60 0.01
C ALA A 184 -21.80 10.74 0.85
N GLY A 185 -21.94 11.89 1.54
CA GLY A 185 -23.21 12.35 2.11
C GLY A 185 -24.13 12.88 1.03
#